data_AF-A0A7C2TCB9-F1
#
_entry.id   AF-A0A7C2TCB9-F1
#
_cell.length_a   1.000
_cell.length_b   1.000
_cell.length_c   1.000
_cell.angle_alpha   90.00
_cell.angle_beta   90.00
_cell.angle_gamma   90.00
#
_symmetry.space_group_name_H-M   'P 1'
#
loop_
_entity.id
_entity.type
_entity.pdbx_description
1 polymer ?
#
loop_
_entity_poly.entity_id
_entity_poly.type
_entity_poly.pdbx_seq_one_letter_code
_entity_poly.pdbx_strand_id
1 'polypeptide(L)'
;MAQVSEIDVEKLEFEELKKKLVAYVKTREGKKRKARGFSVDELKAVNLTPKQALKLGIPVDIRRKTSYEENINVLKSIDLKRLEQLAKKYLKKKKKVKGKHRKRVFRGLTSAGKKMRGLRKDKLINTHKYKWKKKWER
;
A
#
# COMPACT_ATOMS: atom_id res chain seq x y z
N MET A 1 11.11 2.90 -39.51
CA MET A 1 11.47 3.03 -38.09
C MET A 1 10.21 3.40 -37.33
N ALA A 2 9.71 2.57 -36.42
CA ALA A 2 8.47 2.85 -35.72
C ALA A 2 8.62 4.12 -34.87
N GLN A 3 7.78 5.13 -35.09
CA GLN A 3 7.68 6.29 -34.22
C GLN A 3 7.18 5.78 -32.86
N VAL A 4 8.07 5.72 -31.87
CA VAL A 4 7.70 5.35 -30.50
C VAL A 4 6.74 6.43 -30.00
N SER A 5 5.59 6.03 -29.46
CA SER A 5 4.63 6.99 -28.94
C SER A 5 5.25 7.77 -27.78
N GLU A 6 4.99 9.07 -27.69
CA GLU A 6 5.52 9.95 -26.63
C GLU A 6 5.17 9.44 -25.21
N ILE A 7 4.05 8.71 -25.10
CA ILE A 7 3.58 8.06 -23.88
C ILE A 7 4.53 6.95 -23.40
N ASP A 8 5.11 6.19 -24.33
CA ASP A 8 6.01 5.08 -24.01
C ASP A 8 7.37 5.60 -23.53
N VAL A 9 7.85 6.69 -24.11
CA VAL A 9 9.11 7.35 -23.71
C VAL A 9 9.02 7.86 -22.27
N GLU A 10 7.98 8.61 -21.93
CA GLU A 10 7.77 9.11 -20.55
C GLU A 10 7.58 7.97 -19.53
N LYS A 11 6.99 6.85 -19.95
CA LYS A 11 6.82 5.68 -19.10
C LYS A 11 8.17 5.00 -18.82
N LEU A 12 9.02 4.86 -19.83
CA LEU A 12 10.39 4.37 -19.70
C LEU A 12 11.22 5.28 -18.80
N GLU A 13 11.11 6.61 -18.97
CA GLU A 13 11.75 7.62 -18.12
C GLU A 13 11.34 7.42 -16.65
N PHE A 14 10.04 7.24 -16.38
CA PHE A 14 9.53 7.02 -15.03
C PHE A 14 10.05 5.72 -14.40
N GLU A 15 10.12 4.63 -15.18
CA GLU A 15 10.69 3.37 -14.71
C GLU A 15 12.19 3.47 -14.44
N GLU A 16 12.92 4.21 -15.26
CA GLU A 16 14.35 4.45 -15.06
C GLU A 16 14.62 5.28 -13.79
N LEU A 17 13.84 6.34 -13.56
CA LEU A 17 13.90 7.12 -12.32
C LEU A 17 13.63 6.24 -11.09
N LYS A 18 12.67 5.31 -11.18
CA LYS A 18 12.43 4.34 -10.10
C LYS A 18 13.59 3.38 -9.87
N LYS A 19 14.29 2.95 -10.92
CA LYS A 19 15.49 2.10 -10.79
C LYS A 19 16.63 2.83 -10.09
N LYS A 20 16.73 4.16 -10.28
CA LYS A 20 17.72 5.01 -9.59
C LYS A 20 17.38 5.22 -8.11
N LEU A 21 16.09 5.22 -7.75
CA LEU A 21 15.58 5.36 -6.37
C LEU A 21 15.76 4.10 -5.51
N VAL A 22 17.01 3.68 -5.30
CA VAL A 22 17.36 2.54 -4.45
C VAL A 22 18.25 3.01 -3.31
N ALA A 23 17.83 2.74 -2.07
CA ALA A 23 18.63 2.99 -0.88
C ALA A 23 19.54 1.79 -0.56
N TYR A 24 20.76 2.06 -0.14
CA TYR A 24 21.71 1.05 0.35
C TYR A 24 21.94 1.20 1.86
N VAL A 25 22.20 0.07 2.52
CA VAL A 25 22.53 -0.04 3.94
C VAL A 25 23.75 -0.95 4.10
N LYS A 26 24.55 -0.71 5.14
CA LYS A 26 25.68 -1.59 5.47
C LYS A 26 25.24 -2.73 6.38
N THR A 27 25.71 -3.94 6.12
CA THR A 27 25.57 -5.07 7.06
C THR A 27 26.49 -4.89 8.26
N ARG A 28 26.38 -5.75 9.26
CA ARG A 28 27.31 -5.79 10.39
C ARG A 28 28.77 -5.99 9.94
N GLU A 29 28.97 -6.74 8.85
CA GLU A 29 30.28 -6.95 8.19
C GLU A 29 30.73 -5.75 7.34
N GLY A 30 29.95 -4.67 7.25
CA GLY A 30 30.26 -3.48 6.46
C GLY A 30 29.90 -3.57 4.97
N LYS A 31 29.45 -4.73 4.47
CA LYS A 31 29.05 -4.92 3.08
C LYS A 31 27.78 -4.13 2.74
N LYS A 32 27.73 -3.49 1.57
CA LYS A 32 26.53 -2.77 1.10
C LYS A 32 25.47 -3.76 0.63
N ARG A 33 24.22 -3.56 1.05
CA ARG A 33 23.05 -4.31 0.59
C ARG A 33 21.92 -3.36 0.23
N LYS A 34 21.06 -3.79 -0.69
CA LYS A 34 19.83 -3.06 -1.01
C LYS A 34 18.91 -3.05 0.21
N ALA A 35 18.41 -1.87 0.54
CA ALA A 35 17.43 -1.68 1.60
C ALA A 35 16.01 -1.79 1.06
N ARG A 36 15.04 -1.88 1.98
CA ARG A 36 13.62 -1.82 1.63
C ARG A 36 13.20 -0.45 1.09
N GLY A 37 13.85 0.63 1.56
CA GLY A 37 13.59 2.01 1.17
C GLY A 37 14.49 3.00 1.92
N PHE A 38 14.22 4.29 1.74
CA PHE A 38 14.89 5.39 2.44
C PHE A 38 14.38 5.54 3.87
N SER A 39 15.26 5.92 4.80
CA SER A 39 14.87 6.17 6.19
C SER A 39 14.12 7.50 6.33
N VAL A 40 13.45 7.68 7.48
CA VAL A 40 12.77 8.95 7.78
C VAL A 40 13.76 10.11 7.85
N ASP A 41 14.95 9.87 8.41
CA ASP A 41 15.98 10.90 8.59
C ASP A 41 16.60 11.33 7.26
N GLU A 42 16.83 10.38 6.34
CA GLU A 42 17.28 10.68 4.97
C GLU A 42 16.27 11.53 4.20
N LEU A 43 14.98 11.23 4.33
CA LEU A 43 13.92 12.02 3.70
C LEU A 43 13.81 13.41 4.32
N LYS A 44 13.97 13.51 5.65
CA LYS A 44 13.96 14.78 6.37
C LYS A 44 15.11 15.70 5.94
N ALA A 45 16.29 15.14 5.65
CA ALA A 45 17.43 15.89 5.13
C ALA A 45 17.17 16.54 3.75
N VAL A 46 16.22 16.02 2.98
CA VAL A 46 15.78 16.56 1.67
C VAL A 46 14.43 17.29 1.79
N ASN A 47 14.00 17.64 3.02
CA ASN A 47 12.74 18.31 3.31
C ASN A 47 11.49 17.57 2.79
N LEU A 48 11.54 16.24 2.73
CA LEU A 48 10.41 15.40 2.33
C LEU A 48 9.77 14.72 3.53
N THR A 49 8.44 14.76 3.60
CA THR A 49 7.70 13.92 4.54
C THR A 49 7.55 12.49 3.98
N PRO A 50 7.48 11.45 4.83
CA PRO A 50 7.25 10.07 4.38
C PRO A 50 6.02 9.92 3.48
N LYS A 51 4.96 10.69 3.76
CA LYS A 51 3.71 10.66 3.00
C LYS A 51 3.87 11.28 1.60
N GLN A 52 4.61 12.39 1.49
CA GLN A 52 4.95 13.00 0.19
C GLN A 52 5.81 12.05 -0.64
N ALA A 53 6.86 11.48 -0.04
CA ALA A 53 7.74 10.53 -0.72
C ALA A 53 6.97 9.32 -1.29
N LEU A 54 6.07 8.72 -0.50
CA LEU A 54 5.22 7.62 -0.97
C LEU A 54 4.28 8.02 -2.12
N LYS A 55 3.79 9.27 -2.14
CA LYS A 55 2.94 9.80 -3.21
C LYS A 55 3.73 9.95 -4.52
N LEU A 56 5.01 10.33 -4.42
CA LEU A 56 5.95 10.41 -5.55
C LEU A 56 6.41 9.02 -6.04
N GLY A 57 6.16 7.96 -5.25
CA GLY A 57 6.59 6.60 -5.56
C GLY A 57 8.00 6.26 -5.08
N ILE A 58 8.57 7.08 -4.19
CA ILE A 58 9.85 6.82 -3.52
C ILE A 58 9.62 5.74 -2.44
N PRO A 59 10.42 4.65 -2.41
CA PRO A 59 10.29 3.61 -1.39
C PRO A 59 10.74 4.12 -0.01
N VAL A 60 9.89 3.97 1.00
CA VAL A 60 10.15 4.48 2.36
C VAL A 60 10.17 3.35 3.38
N ASP A 61 11.19 3.34 4.24
CA ASP A 61 11.33 2.42 5.37
C ASP A 61 11.26 3.16 6.72
N ILE A 62 10.02 3.31 7.21
CA ILE A 62 9.69 4.08 8.42
C ILE A 62 10.37 3.53 9.68
N ARG A 63 10.74 2.24 9.69
CA ARG A 63 11.30 1.56 10.86
C ARG A 63 12.80 1.83 11.06
N ARG A 64 13.51 2.27 10.01
CA ARG A 64 14.97 2.46 10.03
C ARG A 64 15.30 3.85 10.58
N LYS A 65 16.23 3.91 11.54
CA LYS A 65 16.77 5.15 12.13
C LYS A 65 18.18 5.53 11.63
N THR A 66 18.82 4.67 10.84
CA THR A 66 20.15 4.95 10.30
C THR A 66 20.03 5.79 9.03
N SER A 67 20.91 6.78 8.90
CA SER A 67 21.07 7.63 7.72
C SER A 67 22.43 7.41 7.06
N TYR A 68 22.45 7.39 5.73
CA TYR A 68 23.69 7.34 4.94
C TYR A 68 23.72 8.50 3.93
N GLU A 69 24.85 9.20 3.87
CA GLU A 69 25.01 10.36 2.97
C GLU A 69 24.85 10.00 1.49
N GLU A 70 25.31 8.81 1.10
CA GLU A 70 25.12 8.27 -0.26
C GLU A 70 23.65 8.25 -0.68
N ASN A 71 22.75 7.88 0.23
CA ASN A 71 21.30 7.84 -0.02
C ASN A 71 20.71 9.26 -0.12
N ILE A 72 21.22 10.20 0.69
CA ILE A 72 20.78 11.60 0.66
C ILE A 72 21.15 12.25 -0.67
N ASN A 73 22.36 11.97 -1.19
CA ASN A 73 22.81 12.48 -2.47
C ASN A 73 22.00 11.92 -3.65
N VAL A 74 21.61 10.64 -3.58
CA VAL A 74 20.67 10.05 -4.56
C VAL A 74 19.32 10.76 -4.54
N LEU A 75 18.80 11.14 -3.37
CA LEU A 75 17.54 11.88 -3.27
C LEU A 75 17.66 13.33 -3.78
N LYS A 76 18.79 14.00 -3.53
CA LYS A 76 19.06 15.37 -3.99
C LYS A 76 19.24 15.48 -5.50
N SER A 77 19.78 14.46 -6.15
CA SER A 77 20.04 14.48 -7.60
C SER A 77 18.76 14.39 -8.46
N ILE A 78 17.63 14.04 -7.84
CA ILE A 78 16.38 13.82 -8.56
C ILE A 78 15.57 15.10 -8.64
N ASP A 79 15.08 15.41 -9.84
CA ASP A 79 14.09 16.45 -10.03
C ASP A 79 12.72 16.02 -9.49
N LEU A 80 12.39 16.51 -8.29
CA LEU A 80 11.14 16.24 -7.59
C LEU A 80 9.90 16.69 -8.39
N LYS A 81 10.02 17.76 -9.19
CA LYS A 81 8.88 18.33 -9.94
C LYS A 81 8.52 17.44 -11.11
N ARG A 82 9.51 17.00 -11.89
CA ARG A 82 9.32 16.03 -12.98
C ARG A 82 8.81 14.70 -12.44
N LEU A 83 9.38 14.22 -11.32
CA LEU A 83 8.92 12.99 -10.67
C LEU A 83 7.45 13.07 -10.24
N GLU A 84 6.99 14.21 -9.71
CA GLU A 84 5.60 14.40 -9.33
C GLU A 84 4.64 14.33 -10.53
N GLN A 85 5.03 14.94 -11.66
CA GLN A 85 4.25 14.91 -12.91
C GLN A 85 4.10 13.47 -13.42
N LEU A 86 5.21 12.74 -13.52
CA LEU A 86 5.23 11.34 -13.98
C LEU A 86 4.46 10.44 -13.00
N ALA A 87 4.65 10.61 -11.69
CA ALA A 87 3.93 9.85 -10.69
C ALA A 87 2.41 10.07 -10.78
N LYS A 88 1.94 11.30 -11.01
CA LYS A 88 0.51 11.59 -11.17
C LYS A 88 -0.09 10.87 -12.38
N LYS A 89 0.68 10.72 -13.46
CA LYS A 89 0.27 10.08 -14.72
C LYS A 89 0.29 8.54 -14.62
N TYR A 90 1.40 7.98 -14.14
CA TYR A 90 1.64 6.52 -14.20
C TYR A 90 1.33 5.77 -12.89
N LEU A 91 1.29 6.44 -11.74
CA LEU A 91 1.02 5.77 -10.47
C LEU A 91 -0.50 5.52 -10.34
N LYS A 92 -0.90 4.26 -10.46
CA LYS A 92 -2.30 3.84 -10.39
C LYS A 92 -2.88 4.15 -9.00
N LYS A 93 -3.86 5.05 -8.93
CA LYS A 93 -4.62 5.28 -7.69
C LYS A 93 -5.40 4.02 -7.32
N LYS A 94 -5.21 3.52 -6.09
CA LYS A 94 -6.03 2.43 -5.56
C LYS A 94 -7.49 2.87 -5.53
N LYS A 95 -8.33 2.31 -6.40
CA LYS A 95 -9.77 2.56 -6.38
C LYS A 95 -10.30 2.09 -5.02
N LYS A 96 -11.01 2.98 -4.29
CA LYS A 96 -11.78 2.54 -3.12
C LYS A 96 -12.84 1.56 -3.65
N VAL A 97 -12.67 0.28 -3.37
CA VAL A 97 -13.73 -0.70 -3.57
C VAL A 97 -14.90 -0.21 -2.73
N LYS A 98 -16.07 0.01 -3.34
CA LYS A 98 -17.28 0.35 -2.60
C LYS A 98 -17.47 -0.75 -1.55
N GLY A 99 -17.43 -0.40 -0.27
CA GLY A 99 -17.64 -1.36 0.81
C GLY A 99 -18.99 -2.08 0.67
N LYS A 100 -19.19 -3.18 1.41
CA LYS A 100 -20.48 -3.88 1.48
C LYS A 100 -21.62 -2.85 1.65
N HIS A 101 -22.69 -2.99 0.87
CA HIS A 101 -23.80 -2.02 0.79
C HIS A 101 -24.22 -1.51 2.19
N ARG A 102 -23.94 -0.23 2.48
CA ARG A 102 -24.16 0.43 3.80
C ARG A 102 -25.62 0.48 4.31
N LYS A 103 -26.57 -0.09 3.58
CA LYS A 103 -28.01 -0.17 3.93
C LYS A 103 -28.68 -1.49 3.54
N ARG A 104 -27.93 -2.45 2.97
CA ARG A 104 -28.46 -3.81 2.78
C ARG A 104 -28.02 -4.61 3.99
N VAL A 105 -28.98 -5.03 4.81
CA VAL A 105 -28.77 -6.01 5.87
C VAL A 105 -27.98 -7.18 5.27
N PHE A 106 -26.94 -7.67 5.96
CA PHE A 106 -26.16 -8.83 5.52
C PHE A 106 -27.12 -9.91 5.04
N ARG A 107 -26.93 -10.48 3.83
CA ARG A 107 -27.94 -11.37 3.23
C ARG A 107 -28.32 -12.51 4.19
N GLY A 108 -27.39 -13.01 5.00
CA GLY A 108 -27.67 -14.04 6.01
C GLY A 108 -28.47 -13.58 7.26
N LEU A 109 -28.70 -12.28 7.44
CA LEU A 109 -29.52 -11.69 8.52
C LEU A 109 -30.93 -11.30 8.05
N THR A 110 -31.16 -11.12 6.75
CA THR A 110 -32.51 -10.86 6.23
C THR A 110 -33.42 -12.06 6.44
N SER A 111 -34.74 -11.83 6.45
CA SER A 111 -35.75 -12.90 6.50
C SER A 111 -35.52 -13.95 5.41
N ALA A 112 -35.25 -13.50 4.18
CA ALA A 112 -34.97 -14.35 3.03
C ALA A 112 -33.67 -15.17 3.19
N GLY A 113 -32.57 -14.59 3.68
CA GLY A 113 -31.35 -15.37 3.86
C GLY A 113 -31.34 -16.27 5.10
N LYS A 114 -32.09 -15.91 6.16
CA LYS A 114 -32.38 -16.85 7.26
C LYS A 114 -33.22 -18.04 6.78
N LYS A 115 -34.14 -17.82 5.83
CA LYS A 115 -34.91 -18.90 5.17
C LYS A 115 -34.01 -19.78 4.30
N MET A 116 -33.19 -19.17 3.43
CA MET A 116 -32.25 -19.88 2.54
C MET A 116 -31.25 -20.76 3.31
N ARG A 117 -30.77 -20.34 4.48
CA ARG A 117 -29.83 -21.11 5.31
C ARG A 117 -30.49 -22.19 6.19
N GLY A 118 -31.79 -22.45 6.05
CA GLY A 118 -32.52 -23.40 6.90
C GLY A 118 -32.74 -22.94 8.35
N LEU A 119 -32.20 -21.80 8.75
CA LEU A 119 -32.24 -21.29 10.13
C LEU A 119 -33.65 -21.03 10.67
N ARG A 120 -34.61 -20.69 9.79
CA ARG A 120 -36.03 -20.58 10.15
C ARG A 120 -36.67 -21.94 10.43
N LYS A 121 -36.30 -22.97 9.66
CA LYS A 121 -36.75 -24.35 9.88
C LYS A 121 -36.22 -24.86 11.21
N ASP A 122 -34.94 -24.61 11.46
CA ASP A 122 -34.25 -25.02 12.69
C ASP A 122 -34.57 -24.13 13.90
N LYS A 123 -35.49 -23.15 13.78
CA LYS A 123 -35.80 -22.15 14.84
C LYS A 123 -34.56 -21.55 15.51
N LEU A 124 -33.47 -21.38 14.76
CA LEU A 124 -32.15 -20.91 15.25
C LEU A 124 -31.47 -21.81 16.30
N ILE A 125 -31.99 -23.03 16.54
CA ILE A 125 -31.48 -23.97 17.56
C ILE A 125 -30.00 -24.31 17.32
N ASN A 126 -29.63 -24.50 16.04
CA ASN A 126 -28.27 -24.85 15.63
C ASN A 126 -27.31 -23.64 15.56
N THR A 127 -27.76 -22.43 15.93
CA THR A 127 -26.87 -21.25 15.95
C THR A 127 -25.99 -21.25 17.20
N HIS A 128 -24.72 -20.81 17.04
CA HIS A 128 -23.76 -20.70 18.15
C HIS A 128 -24.32 -19.92 19.35
N LYS A 129 -25.13 -18.88 19.09
CA LYS A 129 -25.81 -18.07 20.12
C LYS A 129 -26.77 -18.89 20.97
N TYR A 130 -27.59 -19.75 20.35
CA TYR A 130 -28.57 -20.58 21.07
C TYR A 130 -27.87 -21.77 21.77
N LYS A 131 -26.89 -22.39 21.11
CA LYS A 131 -26.08 -23.48 21.68
C LYS A 131 -25.33 -23.05 22.95
N TRP A 132 -24.73 -21.86 22.96
CA TRP A 132 -24.01 -21.34 24.13
C TRP A 132 -24.95 -20.88 25.24
N LYS A 133 -26.09 -20.24 24.90
CA LYS A 133 -27.13 -19.90 25.89
C LYS A 133 -27.61 -21.13 26.65
N LYS A 134 -27.96 -22.21 25.94
CA LYS A 134 -28.39 -23.48 26.54
C LYS A 134 -27.29 -24.16 27.39
N LYS A 135 -26.02 -23.89 27.10
CA LYS A 135 -24.88 -24.42 27.89
C LYS A 135 -24.68 -23.66 29.21
N TRP A 136 -25.03 -22.37 29.25
CA TRP A 136 -24.94 -21.54 30.46
C TRP A 136 -26.11 -21.77 31.43
N GLU A 137 -27.28 -22.15 30.91
CA GLU A 137 -28.50 -22.43 31.69
C GLU A 137 -28.55 -23.86 32.26
N ARG A 138 -27.46 -24.62 32.18
CA ARG A 138 -27.37 -26.04 32.53
C ARG A 138 -26.30 -26.27 33.59
#